data_AF-A0A8C4EU25-F1
#
_entry.id   AF-A0A8C4EU25-F1
#
_cell.length_a   1.000
_cell.length_b   1.000
_cell.length_c   1.000
_cell.angle_alpha   90.00
_cell.angle_beta   90.00
_cell.angle_gamma   90.00
#
_symmetry.space_group_name_H-M   'P 1'
#
loop_
_entity.id
_entity.type
_entity.pdbx_description
1 polymer ?
#
loop_
_entity_poly.entity_id
_entity_poly.type
_entity_poly.pdbx_seq_one_letter_code
_entity_poly.pdbx_strand_id
1 'polypeptide(L)'
;MAIERLRGIVESQTANMTDKEWRKADGNLTLIESTANSTMKPFTVTSSLNKDKESEIVDELQNQTATVITEDDENFQDQETMFPGRRCQQDILEDYSHTICGNSFHTQMLSVSTEDWCVLDNIIRPYHEMTMCLEKLSGMIGCYYPNPIIQEFFVQIHSEYFQNCAEEELQFPDAPHGVVITLTLIPVCLIPVLVYVVIWKSKVQE
;
A
#
# COMPACT_ATOMS: atom_id res chain seq x y z
N MET A 1 8.46 37.18 -20.18
CA MET A 1 7.41 37.01 -21.20
C MET A 1 6.46 35.93 -20.69
N ALA A 2 5.28 36.36 -20.27
CA ALA A 2 4.14 35.50 -19.94
C ALA A 2 3.45 35.04 -21.23
N ILE A 3 2.65 33.98 -21.15
CA ILE A 3 1.48 33.54 -21.98
C ILE A 3 1.22 32.09 -21.54
N GLU A 4 0.04 31.60 -21.17
CA GLU A 4 -1.27 32.15 -20.81
C GLU A 4 -2.02 30.97 -20.17
N ARG A 5 -2.76 31.19 -19.08
CA ARG A 5 -3.75 30.23 -18.56
C ARG A 5 -4.99 30.29 -19.45
N LEU A 6 -5.46 29.15 -19.97
CA LEU A 6 -6.82 29.04 -20.50
C LEU A 6 -7.71 28.27 -19.54
N ARG A 7 -8.56 29.04 -18.87
CA ARG A 7 -9.74 28.64 -18.11
C ARG A 7 -10.88 28.42 -19.11
N GLY A 8 -11.40 27.20 -19.22
CA GLY A 8 -12.61 26.85 -19.97
C GLY A 8 -13.67 26.28 -19.03
N ILE A 9 -14.94 26.61 -19.30
CA ILE A 9 -16.09 26.49 -18.41
C ILE A 9 -16.83 25.16 -18.61
N VAL A 10 -17.33 24.63 -17.48
CA VAL A 10 -18.38 23.62 -17.22
C VAL A 10 -19.39 23.35 -18.34
N GLU A 11 -19.62 22.06 -18.63
CA GLU A 11 -20.95 21.52 -18.94
C GLU A 11 -21.20 20.22 -18.16
N SER A 12 -22.35 20.17 -17.51
CA SER A 12 -22.85 19.12 -16.62
C SER A 12 -23.78 18.20 -17.41
N GLN A 13 -23.55 16.88 -17.39
CA GLN A 13 -24.57 15.89 -17.75
C GLN A 13 -24.52 14.62 -16.90
N THR A 14 -25.59 14.46 -16.12
CA THR A 14 -26.39 13.26 -15.79
C THR A 14 -25.70 11.94 -15.43
N ALA A 15 -25.82 11.59 -14.14
CA ALA A 15 -25.49 10.30 -13.55
C ALA A 15 -26.37 9.16 -14.08
N ASN A 16 -25.76 8.03 -14.40
CA ASN A 16 -26.44 6.75 -14.56
C ASN A 16 -25.79 5.71 -13.63
N MET A 17 -26.55 5.36 -12.59
CA MET A 17 -26.23 4.36 -11.57
C MET A 17 -26.55 2.98 -12.14
N THR A 18 -25.59 2.05 -12.10
CA THR A 18 -25.83 0.64 -12.43
C THR A 18 -25.38 -0.22 -11.25
N ASP A 19 -26.36 -0.76 -10.52
CA ASP A 19 -26.14 -1.73 -9.45
C ASP A 19 -25.40 -2.95 -9.99
N LYS A 20 -24.28 -3.34 -9.35
CA LYS A 20 -23.66 -4.64 -9.54
C LYS A 20 -23.54 -5.37 -8.21
N GLU A 21 -24.15 -6.54 -8.23
CA GLU A 21 -24.46 -7.47 -7.16
C GLU A 21 -23.20 -8.23 -6.69
N TRP A 22 -22.91 -8.18 -5.39
CA TRP A 22 -21.77 -8.86 -4.77
C TRP A 22 -21.95 -10.39 -4.80
N ARG A 23 -21.13 -11.10 -5.56
CA ARG A 23 -21.05 -12.57 -5.51
C ARG A 23 -19.91 -13.02 -4.58
N LYS A 24 -20.33 -13.65 -3.49
CA LYS A 24 -19.53 -14.42 -2.54
C LYS A 24 -18.91 -15.63 -3.26
N ALA A 25 -17.59 -15.80 -3.20
CA ALA A 25 -16.91 -17.02 -3.65
C ALA A 25 -16.12 -17.61 -2.47
N ASP A 26 -16.65 -18.71 -1.95
CA ASP A 26 -16.01 -19.59 -0.98
C ASP A 26 -14.87 -20.37 -1.65
N GLY A 27 -13.76 -20.60 -0.93
CA GLY A 27 -12.50 -21.05 -1.50
C GLY A 27 -12.39 -22.52 -1.91
N ASN A 28 -11.41 -22.79 -2.77
CA ASN A 28 -10.39 -23.86 -2.64
C ASN A 28 -9.28 -23.67 -3.70
N LEU A 29 -8.03 -23.96 -3.30
CA LEU A 29 -6.83 -23.86 -4.13
C LEU A 29 -6.54 -25.21 -4.80
N THR A 30 -6.35 -25.22 -6.12
CA THR A 30 -5.88 -26.40 -6.87
C THR A 30 -4.71 -26.02 -7.78
N LEU A 31 -3.50 -26.45 -7.40
CA LEU A 31 -2.31 -26.44 -8.24
C LEU A 31 -2.41 -27.61 -9.24
N ILE A 32 -2.47 -27.31 -10.53
CA ILE A 32 -2.28 -28.31 -11.59
C ILE A 32 -0.95 -28.01 -12.29
N GLU A 33 0.01 -28.89 -12.02
CA GLU A 33 1.28 -29.01 -12.73
C GLU A 33 1.10 -29.92 -13.95
N SER A 34 1.67 -29.51 -15.10
CA SER A 34 1.75 -30.34 -16.31
C SER A 34 3.02 -30.00 -17.12
N THR A 35 4.05 -30.82 -16.90
CA THR A 35 5.06 -31.37 -17.85
C THR A 35 4.83 -31.12 -19.36
N ALA A 36 5.81 -30.96 -20.28
CA ALA A 36 7.27 -31.14 -20.30
C ALA A 36 7.91 -30.56 -21.61
N ASN A 37 9.27 -30.55 -21.63
CA ASN A 37 10.23 -30.66 -22.76
C ASN A 37 10.96 -29.41 -23.32
N SER A 38 12.21 -29.19 -22.86
CA SER A 38 13.40 -29.33 -23.73
C SER A 38 14.73 -29.12 -22.98
N THR A 39 15.65 -30.06 -23.19
CA THR A 39 17.02 -30.10 -22.67
C THR A 39 17.96 -29.21 -23.49
N MET A 40 18.63 -28.23 -22.87
CA MET A 40 19.95 -27.74 -23.33
C MET A 40 20.85 -27.37 -22.13
N LYS A 41 22.12 -27.79 -22.25
CA LYS A 41 23.25 -27.69 -21.31
C LYS A 41 23.63 -26.25 -20.91
N PRO A 42 24.39 -26.06 -19.81
CA PRO A 42 24.59 -24.75 -19.20
C PRO A 42 25.48 -23.85 -20.05
N PHE A 43 25.19 -22.55 -20.04
CA PHE A 43 26.05 -21.51 -20.58
C PHE A 43 26.93 -20.96 -19.46
N THR A 44 28.24 -21.15 -19.58
CA THR A 44 29.24 -20.57 -18.67
C THR A 44 29.56 -19.16 -19.14
N VAL A 45 29.18 -18.15 -18.36
CA VAL A 45 29.77 -16.81 -18.45
C VAL A 45 30.46 -16.51 -17.14
N THR A 46 31.77 -16.35 -17.21
CA THR A 46 32.59 -15.81 -16.13
C THR A 46 32.67 -14.30 -16.38
N SER A 47 31.82 -13.52 -15.71
CA SER A 47 32.08 -12.11 -15.44
C SER A 47 32.39 -11.99 -13.95
N SER A 48 33.63 -11.61 -13.66
CA SER A 48 34.17 -11.42 -12.33
C SER A 48 33.63 -10.12 -11.74
N LEU A 49 32.45 -10.20 -11.12
CA LEU A 49 32.02 -9.29 -10.07
C LEU A 49 31.96 -10.13 -8.79
N ASN A 50 32.54 -9.63 -7.70
CA ASN A 50 32.76 -10.39 -6.47
C ASN A 50 31.48 -11.10 -6.00
N LYS A 51 31.46 -12.43 -6.19
CA LYS A 51 30.33 -13.34 -5.91
C LYS A 51 29.93 -13.38 -4.43
N ASP A 52 30.80 -12.88 -3.56
CA ASP A 52 30.68 -13.11 -2.12
C ASP A 52 29.58 -12.26 -1.47
N LYS A 53 29.21 -11.11 -2.06
CA LYS A 53 28.20 -10.19 -1.48
C LYS A 53 26.77 -10.39 -1.99
N GLU A 54 26.60 -10.92 -3.20
CA GLU A 54 25.28 -11.16 -3.79
C GLU A 54 24.62 -12.38 -3.15
N SER A 55 25.39 -13.44 -2.86
CA SER A 55 24.88 -14.65 -2.19
C SER A 55 24.52 -14.41 -0.73
N GLU A 56 25.23 -13.51 -0.05
CA GLU A 56 24.98 -13.17 1.36
C GLU A 56 23.62 -12.47 1.53
N ILE A 57 23.20 -11.65 0.58
CA ILE A 57 21.93 -10.91 0.63
C ILE A 57 20.72 -11.84 0.41
N VAL A 58 20.88 -12.87 -0.43
CA VAL A 58 19.82 -13.83 -0.82
C VAL A 58 19.58 -14.88 0.26
N ASP A 59 20.64 -15.39 0.91
CA ASP A 59 20.50 -16.35 2.02
C ASP A 59 19.83 -15.72 3.24
N GLU A 60 20.08 -14.44 3.51
CA GLU A 60 19.44 -13.68 4.60
C GLU A 60 17.93 -13.46 4.37
N LEU A 61 17.44 -13.59 3.12
CA LEU A 61 16.01 -13.47 2.79
C LEU A 61 15.19 -14.70 3.18
N GLN A 62 15.82 -15.87 3.32
CA GLN A 62 15.11 -17.15 3.34
C GLN A 62 14.87 -17.71 4.75
N ASN A 63 15.47 -17.10 5.79
CA ASN A 63 15.48 -17.62 7.16
C ASN A 63 14.54 -16.92 8.16
N GLN A 64 13.73 -15.94 7.74
CA GLN A 64 12.83 -15.24 8.67
C GLN A 64 11.58 -16.08 8.96
N THR A 65 11.64 -16.84 10.05
CA THR A 65 10.51 -17.52 10.68
C THR A 65 9.67 -16.49 11.44
N ALA A 66 8.37 -16.41 11.12
CA ALA A 66 7.46 -15.42 11.70
C ALA A 66 7.34 -15.56 13.23
N THR A 67 7.75 -14.51 13.96
CA THR A 67 7.59 -14.37 15.41
C THR A 67 6.30 -13.63 15.75
N VAL A 68 5.57 -14.11 16.75
CA VAL A 68 4.33 -13.51 17.27
C VAL A 68 4.66 -12.19 17.96
N ILE A 69 4.05 -11.10 17.51
CA ILE A 69 4.30 -9.73 18.02
C ILE A 69 3.39 -9.48 19.22
N THR A 70 3.96 -9.11 20.36
CA THR A 70 3.24 -8.68 21.58
C THR A 70 3.27 -7.15 21.71
N GLU A 71 2.32 -6.57 22.44
CA GLU A 71 2.21 -5.11 22.64
C GLU A 71 3.48 -4.47 23.24
N ASP A 72 4.28 -5.23 24.01
CA ASP A 72 5.54 -4.77 24.59
C ASP A 72 6.75 -4.84 23.63
N ASP A 73 6.56 -5.28 22.38
CA ASP A 73 7.64 -5.43 21.39
C ASP A 73 7.91 -4.09 20.68
N GLU A 74 8.61 -3.20 21.38
CA GLU A 74 9.03 -1.87 20.91
C GLU A 74 10.20 -1.91 19.89
N ASN A 75 10.57 -3.11 19.40
CA ASN A 75 11.66 -3.31 18.45
C ASN A 75 11.45 -2.59 17.11
N PHE A 76 10.24 -2.09 16.84
CA PHE A 76 9.95 -1.22 15.70
C PHE A 76 10.64 0.15 15.78
N GLN A 77 11.08 0.59 16.97
CA GLN A 77 11.79 1.87 17.16
C GLN A 77 13.31 1.71 17.07
N ASP A 78 13.81 0.48 16.99
CA ASP A 78 15.22 0.16 17.21
C ASP A 78 16.04 0.05 15.91
N GLN A 79 15.64 0.74 14.83
CA GLN A 79 16.46 0.77 13.61
C GLN A 79 17.88 1.33 13.89
N GLU A 80 18.06 2.16 14.93
CA GLU A 80 19.38 2.61 15.38
C GLU A 80 20.22 1.50 16.05
N THR A 81 19.60 0.46 16.62
CA THR A 81 20.33 -0.65 17.26
C THR A 81 20.93 -1.63 16.27
N MET A 82 20.39 -1.70 15.04
CA MET A 82 20.88 -2.58 13.97
C MET A 82 22.12 -2.02 13.24
N PHE A 83 22.38 -0.71 13.33
CA PHE A 83 23.46 -0.05 12.59
C PHE A 83 24.41 0.81 13.43
N PRO A 84 25.00 0.31 14.54
CA PRO A 84 26.00 1.08 15.27
C PRO A 84 27.24 1.29 14.40
N GLY A 85 27.41 2.51 13.88
CA GLY A 85 28.63 2.97 13.24
C GLY A 85 28.74 2.80 11.71
N ARG A 86 27.69 2.35 10.99
CA ARG A 86 27.68 2.48 9.52
C ARG A 86 27.31 3.91 9.13
N ARG A 87 28.08 4.51 8.23
CA ARG A 87 27.70 5.78 7.60
C ARG A 87 26.77 5.47 6.43
N CYS A 88 25.60 6.08 6.42
CA CYS A 88 24.67 6.02 5.28
C CYS A 88 25.37 6.50 4.00
N GLN A 89 25.39 5.65 2.98
CA GLN A 89 25.94 5.96 1.66
C GLN A 89 24.81 6.38 0.72
N GLN A 90 24.46 7.66 0.74
CA GLN A 90 23.33 8.23 0.02
C GLN A 90 23.37 7.97 -1.50
N ASP A 91 24.53 8.21 -2.14
CA ASP A 91 24.66 8.02 -3.59
C ASP A 91 24.40 6.56 -4.04
N ILE A 92 24.84 5.59 -3.23
CA ILE A 92 24.62 4.17 -3.50
C ILE A 92 23.16 3.80 -3.25
N LEU A 93 22.54 4.37 -2.21
CA LEU A 93 21.13 4.14 -1.94
C LEU A 93 20.27 4.62 -3.10
N GLU A 94 20.52 5.83 -3.62
CA GLU A 94 19.80 6.38 -4.76
C GLU A 94 19.94 5.47 -6.00
N ASP A 95 21.18 5.14 -6.40
CA ASP A 95 21.44 4.29 -7.55
C ASP A 95 20.73 2.93 -7.43
N TYR A 96 20.89 2.24 -6.29
CA TYR A 96 20.34 0.90 -6.10
C TYR A 96 18.82 0.89 -5.93
N SER A 97 18.25 1.96 -5.37
CA SER A 97 16.79 2.13 -5.32
C SER A 97 16.19 2.06 -6.72
N HIS A 98 16.80 2.72 -7.71
CA HIS A 98 16.35 2.68 -9.09
C HIS A 98 16.71 1.38 -9.81
N THR A 99 17.97 0.95 -9.76
CA THR A 99 18.44 -0.18 -10.58
C THR A 99 17.97 -1.55 -10.07
N ILE A 100 17.71 -1.68 -8.76
CA ILE A 100 17.29 -2.94 -8.14
C ILE A 100 15.79 -2.92 -7.88
N CYS A 101 15.33 -2.07 -6.94
CA CYS A 101 13.94 -2.08 -6.50
C CYS A 101 13.01 -1.51 -7.57
N GLY A 102 13.38 -0.39 -8.19
CA GLY A 102 12.62 0.24 -9.27
C GLY A 102 12.53 -0.63 -10.52
N ASN A 103 13.63 -1.24 -10.96
CA ASN A 103 13.61 -2.13 -12.13
C ASN A 103 12.77 -3.40 -11.91
N SER A 104 12.81 -3.96 -10.69
CA SER A 104 11.92 -5.06 -10.31
C SER A 104 10.46 -4.63 -10.36
N PHE A 105 10.13 -3.48 -9.75
CA PHE A 105 8.79 -2.91 -9.79
C PHE A 105 8.31 -2.67 -11.22
N HIS A 106 9.15 -2.07 -12.07
CA HIS A 106 8.85 -1.84 -13.48
C HIS A 106 8.50 -3.14 -14.20
N THR A 107 9.30 -4.19 -13.99
CA THR A 107 9.06 -5.50 -14.60
C THR A 107 7.72 -6.10 -14.16
N GLN A 108 7.34 -5.93 -12.89
CA GLN A 108 6.03 -6.37 -12.41
C GLN A 108 4.89 -5.52 -12.98
N MET A 109 5.08 -4.21 -13.08
CA MET A 109 4.10 -3.29 -13.66
C MET A 109 3.87 -3.52 -15.15
N LEU A 110 4.83 -4.09 -15.91
CA LEU A 110 4.60 -4.54 -17.29
C LEU A 110 3.57 -5.68 -17.41
N SER A 111 3.34 -6.42 -16.32
CA SER A 111 2.30 -7.47 -16.29
C SER A 111 0.91 -6.94 -15.93
N VAL A 112 0.83 -5.68 -15.49
CA VAL A 112 -0.42 -4.98 -15.16
C VAL A 112 -0.77 -4.05 -16.32
N SER A 113 -2.03 -4.09 -16.79
CA SER A 113 -2.47 -3.19 -17.86
C SER A 113 -2.39 -1.73 -17.40
N THR A 114 -2.07 -0.81 -18.31
CA THR A 114 -1.99 0.63 -18.00
C THR A 114 -3.31 1.21 -17.48
N GLU A 115 -4.43 0.64 -17.90
CA GLU A 115 -5.79 1.00 -17.46
C GLU A 115 -6.05 0.60 -16.00
N ASP A 116 -5.30 -0.38 -15.49
CA ASP A 116 -5.46 -0.97 -14.16
C ASP A 116 -4.49 -0.37 -13.14
N TRP A 117 -3.60 0.55 -13.55
CA TRP A 117 -2.62 1.18 -12.65
C TRP A 117 -3.26 1.96 -11.50
N CYS A 118 -4.49 2.45 -11.68
CA CYS A 118 -5.22 3.20 -10.66
C CYS A 118 -6.09 2.32 -9.75
N VAL A 119 -6.12 1.00 -9.98
CA VAL A 119 -6.84 0.05 -9.13
C VAL A 119 -5.87 -0.50 -8.10
N LEU A 120 -6.02 -0.09 -6.84
CA LEU A 120 -5.10 -0.46 -5.76
C LEU A 120 -4.90 -1.98 -5.65
N ASP A 121 -5.97 -2.77 -5.76
CA ASP A 121 -5.89 -4.24 -5.68
C ASP A 121 -4.98 -4.87 -6.75
N ASN A 122 -4.83 -4.23 -7.91
CA ASN A 122 -4.00 -4.72 -9.01
C ASN A 122 -2.52 -4.37 -8.81
N ILE A 123 -2.21 -3.30 -8.06
CA ILE A 123 -0.85 -2.79 -7.87
C ILE A 123 -0.32 -2.94 -6.44
N ILE A 124 -1.16 -3.34 -5.47
CA ILE A 124 -0.79 -3.45 -4.05
C ILE A 124 0.37 -4.40 -3.83
N ARG A 125 0.39 -5.53 -4.55
CA ARG A 125 1.46 -6.52 -4.45
C ARG A 125 2.80 -6.00 -4.96
N PRO A 126 2.95 -5.56 -6.23
CA PRO A 126 4.23 -5.03 -6.70
C PRO A 126 4.68 -3.80 -5.90
N TYR A 127 3.75 -2.95 -5.47
CA TYR A 127 4.06 -1.78 -4.64
C TYR A 127 4.59 -2.17 -3.26
N HIS A 128 3.98 -3.18 -2.61
CA HIS A 128 4.46 -3.71 -1.34
C HIS A 128 5.84 -4.37 -1.48
N GLU A 129 6.06 -5.19 -2.51
CA GLU A 129 7.36 -5.82 -2.77
C GLU A 129 8.46 -4.77 -3.01
N MET A 130 8.17 -3.69 -3.75
CA MET A 130 9.06 -2.54 -3.94
C MET A 130 9.39 -1.85 -2.61
N THR A 131 8.37 -1.61 -1.77
CA THR A 131 8.52 -0.97 -0.45
C THR A 131 9.42 -1.81 0.46
N MET A 132 9.19 -3.11 0.54
CA MET A 132 10.03 -4.06 1.30
C MET A 132 11.48 -4.09 0.78
N CYS A 133 11.67 -4.03 -0.54
CA CYS A 133 12.99 -3.93 -1.14
C CYS A 133 13.74 -2.67 -0.69
N LEU A 134 13.07 -1.51 -0.70
CA LEU A 134 13.64 -0.22 -0.31
C LEU A 134 13.98 -0.15 1.18
N GLU A 135 13.12 -0.73 2.04
CA GLU A 135 13.37 -0.84 3.47
C GLU A 135 14.62 -1.70 3.75
N LYS A 136 14.69 -2.90 3.15
CA LYS A 136 15.85 -3.79 3.29
C LYS A 136 17.12 -3.14 2.74
N LEU A 137 17.03 -2.49 1.57
CA LEU A 137 18.16 -1.79 0.94
C LEU A 137 18.67 -0.66 1.83
N SER A 138 17.78 0.15 2.40
CA SER A 138 18.15 1.24 3.32
C SER A 138 18.93 0.68 4.51
N GLY A 139 18.43 -0.40 5.12
CA GLY A 139 19.14 -1.11 6.17
C GLY A 139 20.53 -1.60 5.74
N MET A 140 20.63 -2.31 4.61
CA MET A 140 21.91 -2.84 4.12
C MET A 140 22.98 -1.75 3.88
N ILE A 141 22.55 -0.59 3.37
CA ILE A 141 23.41 0.58 3.09
C ILE A 141 23.67 1.44 4.35
N GLY A 142 23.06 1.09 5.50
CA GLY A 142 23.25 1.79 6.77
C GLY A 142 22.51 3.13 6.82
N CYS A 143 21.40 3.25 6.09
CA CYS A 143 20.51 4.39 6.09
C CYS A 143 19.21 4.03 6.83
N TYR A 144 18.67 4.97 7.59
CA TYR A 144 17.35 4.82 8.21
C TYR A 144 16.24 4.76 7.14
N TYR A 145 15.14 4.09 7.42
CA TYR A 145 13.96 4.05 6.56
C TYR A 145 12.72 4.51 7.35
N PRO A 146 11.90 5.43 6.83
CA PRO A 146 12.04 6.13 5.56
C PRO A 146 13.13 7.22 5.61
N ASN A 147 13.62 7.65 4.45
CA ASN A 147 14.56 8.77 4.32
C ASN A 147 14.25 9.62 3.07
N PRO A 148 14.84 10.82 2.92
CA PRO A 148 14.52 11.74 1.83
C PRO A 148 14.75 11.18 0.42
N ILE A 149 15.76 10.33 0.22
CA ILE A 149 16.08 9.71 -1.08
C ILE A 149 14.96 8.75 -1.48
N ILE A 150 14.52 7.93 -0.53
CA ILE A 150 13.42 6.99 -0.74
C ILE A 150 12.10 7.74 -0.95
N GLN A 151 11.88 8.84 -0.24
CA GLN A 151 10.71 9.70 -0.46
C GLN A 151 10.70 10.26 -1.88
N GLU A 152 11.82 10.77 -2.37
CA GLU A 152 11.94 11.26 -3.75
C GLU A 152 11.72 10.14 -4.78
N PHE A 153 12.29 8.95 -4.53
CA PHE A 153 12.03 7.77 -5.34
C PHE A 153 10.53 7.47 -5.46
N PHE A 154 9.79 7.49 -4.34
CA PHE A 154 8.34 7.28 -4.38
C PHE A 154 7.61 8.35 -5.18
N VAL A 155 8.01 9.63 -5.06
CA VAL A 155 7.44 10.71 -5.87
C VAL A 155 7.65 10.46 -7.36
N GLN A 156 8.83 9.97 -7.76
CA GLN A 156 9.12 9.62 -9.16
C GLN A 156 8.25 8.45 -9.64
N ILE A 157 8.12 7.38 -8.86
CA ILE A 157 7.22 6.25 -9.17
C ILE A 157 5.78 6.73 -9.34
N HIS A 158 5.29 7.58 -8.43
CA HIS A 158 3.95 8.16 -8.53
C HIS A 158 3.77 9.01 -9.79
N SER A 159 4.78 9.79 -10.17
CA SER A 159 4.74 10.56 -11.41
C SER A 159 4.79 9.70 -12.67
N GLU A 160 5.48 8.56 -12.65
CA GLU A 160 5.63 7.69 -13.83
C GLU A 160 4.38 6.83 -14.06
N TYR A 161 3.87 6.19 -13.01
CA TYR A 161 2.79 5.20 -13.11
C TYR A 161 1.41 5.75 -12.73
N PHE A 162 1.33 6.73 -11.83
CA PHE A 162 0.07 7.11 -11.19
C PHE A 162 -0.37 8.56 -11.45
N GLN A 163 0.36 9.32 -12.29
CA GLN A 163 0.07 10.74 -12.58
C GLN A 163 -1.34 11.03 -13.10
N ASN A 164 -1.97 10.06 -13.78
CA ASN A 164 -3.30 10.20 -14.37
C ASN A 164 -4.40 9.54 -13.53
N CYS A 165 -4.05 8.99 -12.37
CA CYS A 165 -5.04 8.44 -11.47
C CYS A 165 -5.85 9.58 -10.88
N ALA A 166 -7.18 9.51 -11.05
CA ALA A 166 -8.06 10.43 -10.37
C ALA A 166 -7.84 10.24 -8.88
N GLU A 167 -7.57 11.34 -8.18
CA GLU A 167 -7.81 11.41 -6.76
C GLU A 167 -9.34 11.37 -6.61
N GLU A 168 -9.94 10.19 -6.78
CA GLU A 168 -11.18 9.86 -6.10
C GLU A 168 -10.81 9.81 -4.62
N GLU A 169 -10.54 10.99 -4.06
CA GLU A 169 -10.85 11.26 -2.68
C GLU A 169 -12.32 10.87 -2.61
N LEU A 170 -12.58 9.64 -2.17
CA LEU A 170 -13.83 9.29 -1.57
C LEU A 170 -13.94 10.30 -0.45
N GLN A 171 -14.51 11.46 -0.79
CA GLN A 171 -15.02 12.39 0.17
C GLN A 171 -15.99 11.50 0.91
N PHE A 172 -15.54 11.01 2.05
CA PHE A 172 -16.39 10.66 3.16
C PHE A 172 -16.57 12.00 3.86
N PRO A 173 -17.30 12.98 3.28
CA PRO A 173 -17.53 14.20 4.02
C PRO A 173 -18.23 13.75 5.29
N ASP A 174 -17.75 14.27 6.42
CA ASP A 174 -18.48 14.11 7.66
C ASP A 174 -19.95 14.46 7.41
N ALA A 175 -20.86 13.66 7.98
CA ALA A 175 -22.28 13.91 7.83
C ALA A 175 -22.56 15.38 8.21
N PRO A 176 -23.40 16.11 7.44
CA PRO A 176 -23.65 17.52 7.68
C PRO A 176 -24.00 17.77 9.15
N HIS A 177 -23.47 18.83 9.76
CA HIS A 177 -23.63 19.10 11.20
C HIS A 177 -25.09 18.99 11.70
N GLY A 178 -26.06 19.42 10.89
CA GLY A 178 -27.48 19.30 11.24
C GLY A 178 -27.98 17.86 11.37
N VAL A 179 -27.48 16.94 10.53
CA VAL A 179 -27.82 15.50 10.59
C VAL A 179 -27.23 14.88 11.85
N VAL A 180 -25.96 15.19 12.16
CA VAL A 180 -25.28 14.72 13.38
C VAL A 180 -26.00 15.20 14.64
N ILE A 181 -26.37 16.48 14.70
CA ILE A 181 -27.11 17.05 15.84
C ILE A 181 -28.49 16.39 15.97
N THR A 182 -29.18 16.15 14.85
CA THR A 182 -30.50 15.52 14.89
C THR A 182 -30.41 14.06 15.36
N LEU A 183 -29.48 13.28 14.81
CA LEU A 183 -29.24 11.88 15.18
C LEU A 183 -28.78 11.71 16.62
N THR A 184 -28.13 12.72 17.21
CA THR A 184 -27.72 12.69 18.63
C THR A 184 -28.85 13.12 19.56
N LEU A 185 -29.64 14.13 19.19
CA LEU A 185 -30.78 14.59 20.01
C LEU A 185 -31.93 13.58 20.07
N ILE A 186 -32.20 12.85 18.98
CA ILE A 186 -33.25 11.82 18.93
C ILE A 186 -33.10 10.80 20.08
N PRO A 187 -32.00 10.03 20.22
CA PRO A 187 -31.86 9.06 21.29
C PRO A 187 -31.83 9.72 22.68
N VAL A 188 -31.19 10.89 22.82
CA VAL A 188 -31.14 11.64 24.09
C VAL A 188 -32.55 12.02 24.58
N CYS A 189 -33.46 12.38 23.67
CA CYS A 189 -34.84 12.71 24.00
C CYS A 189 -35.74 11.47 24.10
N LEU A 190 -35.52 10.45 23.27
CA LEU A 190 -36.37 9.26 23.24
C LEU A 190 -36.19 8.38 24.48
N ILE A 191 -34.96 8.23 25.00
CA ILE A 191 -34.68 7.41 26.19
C ILE A 191 -35.52 7.84 27.41
N PRO A 192 -35.51 9.11 27.86
CA PRO A 192 -36.31 9.52 29.02
C PRO A 192 -37.82 9.43 28.77
N VAL A 193 -38.29 9.66 27.53
CA VAL A 193 -39.70 9.47 27.16
C VAL A 193 -40.12 8.01 27.33
N LEU A 194 -39.32 7.08 26.81
CA LEU A 194 -39.59 5.64 26.96
C LEU A 194 -39.58 5.22 28.43
N VAL A 195 -38.59 5.66 29.21
CA VAL A 195 -38.52 5.39 30.66
C VAL A 195 -39.77 5.92 31.38
N TYR A 196 -40.19 7.14 31.09
CA TYR A 196 -41.40 7.73 31.67
C TYR A 196 -42.66 6.93 31.31
N VAL A 197 -42.80 6.54 30.04
CA VAL A 197 -43.94 5.75 29.55
C VAL A 197 -44.00 4.38 30.25
N VAL A 198 -42.86 3.72 30.43
CA VAL A 198 -42.78 2.42 31.14
C VAL A 198 -43.23 2.58 32.60
N ILE A 199 -42.69 3.58 33.31
CA ILE A 199 -43.05 3.84 34.72
C ILE A 199 -44.55 4.15 34.86
N TRP A 200 -45.08 5.00 33.96
CA TRP A 200 -46.50 5.33 33.97
C TRP A 200 -47.38 4.10 33.73
N LYS A 201 -47.04 3.29 32.72
CA LYS A 201 -47.78 2.07 32.41
C LYS A 201 -47.73 1.07 33.56
N SER A 202 -46.57 0.88 34.20
CA SER A 202 -46.45 0.05 35.39
C SER A 202 -47.34 0.53 36.54
N LYS A 203 -47.44 1.84 36.77
CA LYS A 203 -48.31 2.42 37.82
C LYS A 203 -49.81 2.39 37.51
N VAL A 204 -50.20 2.35 36.24
CA VAL A 204 -51.60 2.24 35.82
C VAL A 204 -52.08 0.78 35.82
N GLN A 205 -51.15 -0.17 35.82
CA GLN A 205 -51.43 -1.60 35.74
C GLN A 205 -51.38 -2.31 37.10
N GLU A 206 -50.84 -1.66 38.13
CA GLU A 206 -51.11 -1.92 39.56
C GLU A 206 -52.44 -1.29 40.01
#